data_AF-A0A3B0UQA5-F1
#
_entry.id   AF-A0A3B0UQA5-F1
#
_cell.length_a   1.000
_cell.length_b   1.000
_cell.length_c   1.000
_cell.angle_alpha   90.00
_cell.angle_beta   90.00
_cell.angle_gamma   90.00
#
_symmetry.space_group_name_H-M   'P 1'
#
loop_
_entity.id
_entity.type
_entity.pdbx_description
1 polymer ?
#
loop_
_entity_poly.entity_id
_entity_poly.type
_entity_poly.pdbx_seq_one_letter_code
_entity_poly.pdbx_strand_id
1 'polypeptide(L)'
;GMFVVSWLVQPGWLLEWLNVRGKTEATSITPTLWGLASEIAPQWWVLLGLGFVVLVTAVLGLIIFRNPNLSEKEVLPLVLIASLLTTPYAWVYEHLLLLIPSILIFLAIKQRGLASFVWLLLAFVLPWGTFWLAESRSSDTFTVLVPLLIGLFFYFFIIAKPAKQAQ
;
A
#
# COMPACT_ATOMS: atom_id res chain seq x y z
N GLY A 1 -1.17 14.48 -26.81
CA GLY A 1 -0.63 13.35 -27.59
C GLY A 1 -1.46 12.09 -27.38
N MET A 2 -1.27 11.38 -26.27
CA MET A 2 -1.90 10.06 -26.05
C MET A 2 -3.43 10.09 -25.91
N PHE A 3 -4.01 11.14 -25.32
CA PHE A 3 -5.47 11.23 -25.16
C PHE A 3 -6.21 11.20 -26.51
N VAL A 4 -5.78 12.01 -27.48
CA VAL A 4 -6.39 12.06 -28.82
C VAL A 4 -6.23 10.73 -29.55
N VAL A 5 -5.06 10.09 -29.45
CA VAL A 5 -4.81 8.77 -30.05
C VAL A 5 -5.73 7.72 -29.43
N SER A 6 -5.85 7.67 -28.10
CA SER A 6 -6.77 6.73 -27.41
C SER A 6 -8.24 6.98 -27.79
N TRP A 7 -8.63 8.24 -27.98
CA TRP A 7 -9.98 8.60 -28.39
C TRP A 7 -10.31 8.20 -29.83
N LEU A 8 -9.35 8.29 -30.75
CA LEU A 8 -9.53 7.86 -32.13
C LEU A 8 -9.60 6.33 -32.26
N VAL A 9 -8.84 5.61 -31.43
CA VAL A 9 -8.83 4.13 -31.43
C VAL A 9 -10.10 3.57 -30.80
N GLN A 10 -10.60 4.16 -29.72
CA GLN A 10 -11.82 3.72 -29.04
C GLN A 10 -12.72 4.93 -28.67
N PRO A 11 -13.48 5.50 -29.61
CA PRO A 11 -14.32 6.67 -29.33
C PRO A 11 -15.30 6.41 -28.19
N GLY A 12 -15.37 7.33 -27.23
CA GLY A 12 -16.27 7.18 -26.07
C GLY A 12 -15.73 6.30 -24.94
N TRP A 13 -14.53 5.72 -25.06
CA TRP A 13 -13.91 4.88 -24.02
C TRP A 13 -13.89 5.55 -22.64
N LEU A 14 -13.69 6.86 -22.58
CA LEU A 14 -13.64 7.59 -21.30
C LEU A 14 -15.01 7.60 -20.62
N LEU A 15 -16.09 7.81 -21.38
CA LEU A 15 -17.45 7.81 -20.85
C LEU A 15 -17.86 6.40 -20.46
N GLU A 16 -17.53 5.39 -21.28
CA GLU A 16 -17.72 3.98 -20.93
C GLU A 16 -16.97 3.62 -19.65
N TRP A 17 -15.68 4.00 -19.55
CA TRP A 17 -14.85 3.81 -18.38
C TRP A 17 -15.48 4.48 -17.15
N LEU A 18 -15.89 5.74 -17.24
CA LEU A 18 -16.54 6.47 -16.14
C LEU A 18 -17.87 5.84 -15.73
N ASN A 19 -18.60 5.22 -16.66
CA ASN A 19 -19.91 4.62 -16.42
C ASN A 19 -19.84 3.14 -15.99
N VAL A 20 -18.64 2.57 -15.83
CA VAL A 20 -18.46 1.21 -15.29
C VAL A 20 -18.90 1.16 -13.82
N ARG A 21 -20.11 0.63 -13.60
CA ARG A 21 -20.68 0.37 -12.26
C ARG A 21 -19.89 -0.68 -11.45
N GLY A 22 -19.16 -1.57 -12.14
CA GLY A 22 -18.32 -2.59 -11.51
C GLY A 22 -17.06 -2.07 -10.81
N LYS A 23 -16.73 -0.78 -10.94
CA LYS A 23 -15.57 -0.18 -10.24
C LYS A 23 -15.75 -0.15 -8.74
N THR A 24 -16.96 0.14 -8.28
CA THR A 24 -17.31 0.14 -6.85
C THR A 24 -17.23 -1.25 -6.25
N GLU A 25 -17.71 -2.26 -6.99
CA GLU A 25 -17.64 -3.67 -6.59
C GLU A 25 -16.18 -4.17 -6.53
N ALA A 26 -15.38 -3.85 -7.55
CA ALA A 26 -13.94 -4.13 -7.53
C ALA A 26 -13.24 -3.44 -6.35
N THR A 27 -13.56 -2.17 -6.09
CA THR A 27 -12.98 -1.41 -4.96
C THR A 27 -13.29 -2.07 -3.61
N SER A 28 -14.50 -2.61 -3.43
CA SER A 28 -14.92 -3.25 -2.17
C SER A 28 -14.26 -4.59 -1.88
N ILE A 29 -13.67 -5.26 -2.88
CA ILE A 29 -13.02 -6.58 -2.71
C ILE A 29 -11.49 -6.52 -2.85
N THR A 30 -10.93 -5.35 -3.20
CA THR A 30 -9.48 -5.15 -3.35
C THR A 30 -8.74 -5.07 -2.02
N PRO A 31 -7.41 -5.35 -2.01
CA PRO A 31 -6.57 -5.34 -0.81
C PRO A 31 -6.18 -3.91 -0.37
N THR A 32 -7.17 -3.04 -0.23
CA THR A 32 -6.98 -1.62 0.09
C THR A 32 -7.81 -1.22 1.31
N LEU A 33 -7.58 0.00 1.81
CA LEU A 33 -8.37 0.58 2.89
C LEU A 33 -9.86 0.69 2.54
N TRP A 34 -10.19 0.79 1.25
CA TRP A 34 -11.57 0.77 0.78
C TRP A 34 -12.21 -0.59 0.94
N GLY A 35 -11.50 -1.65 0.54
CA GLY A 35 -11.97 -3.03 0.70
C GLY A 35 -12.10 -3.41 2.17
N LEU A 36 -11.12 -3.02 3.00
CA LEU A 36 -11.20 -3.21 4.45
C LEU A 36 -12.39 -2.47 5.07
N ALA A 37 -12.64 -1.23 4.66
CA ALA A 37 -13.80 -0.48 5.13
C ALA A 37 -15.12 -1.16 4.71
N SER A 38 -15.16 -1.77 3.53
CA SER A 38 -16.32 -2.53 3.03
C SER A 38 -16.61 -3.76 3.88
N GLU A 39 -15.58 -4.46 4.35
CA GLU A 39 -15.74 -5.62 5.24
C GLU A 39 -16.18 -5.22 6.65
N ILE A 40 -15.63 -4.14 7.20
CA ILE A 40 -15.91 -3.70 8.57
C ILE A 40 -17.30 -3.07 8.70
N ALA A 41 -17.67 -2.21 7.75
CA ALA A 41 -18.92 -1.46 7.79
C ALA A 41 -19.52 -1.29 6.38
N PRO A 42 -20.16 -2.33 5.81
CA PRO A 42 -20.65 -2.33 4.44
C PRO A 42 -21.57 -1.15 4.08
N GLN A 43 -22.35 -0.65 5.03
CA GLN A 43 -23.25 0.49 4.83
C GLN A 43 -22.55 1.86 4.88
N TRP A 44 -21.37 1.95 5.50
CA TRP A 44 -20.62 3.20 5.72
C TRP A 44 -19.24 3.20 5.06
N TRP A 45 -18.93 2.18 4.26
CA TRP A 45 -17.58 1.90 3.79
C TRP A 45 -16.94 3.04 3.00
N VAL A 46 -17.74 3.82 2.27
CA VAL A 46 -17.25 5.00 1.52
C VAL A 46 -16.73 6.07 2.49
N LEU A 47 -17.49 6.38 3.55
CA LEU A 47 -17.06 7.37 4.55
C LEU A 47 -15.89 6.86 5.38
N LEU A 48 -15.93 5.59 5.77
CA LEU A 48 -14.86 4.96 6.55
C LEU A 48 -13.56 4.85 5.73
N GLY A 49 -13.67 4.41 4.47
CA GLY A 49 -12.56 4.33 3.52
C GLY A 49 -11.95 5.70 3.25
N LEU A 50 -12.77 6.72 3.03
CA LEU A 50 -12.30 8.11 2.91
C LEU A 50 -11.56 8.56 4.17
N GLY A 51 -12.10 8.25 5.36
CA GLY A 51 -11.45 8.53 6.63
C GLY A 51 -10.07 7.86 6.76
N PHE A 52 -9.96 6.59 6.36
CA PHE A 52 -8.68 5.88 6.35
C PHE A 52 -7.69 6.45 5.34
N VAL A 53 -8.14 6.81 4.12
CA VAL A 53 -7.28 7.42 3.10
C VAL A 53 -6.75 8.76 3.60
N VAL A 54 -7.62 9.64 4.13
CA VAL A 54 -7.22 10.93 4.71
C VAL A 54 -6.22 10.72 5.85
N LEU A 55 -6.46 9.74 6.72
CA LEU A 55 -5.55 9.40 7.80
C LEU A 55 -4.17 8.98 7.29
N VAL A 56 -4.10 8.07 6.31
CA VAL A 56 -2.82 7.62 5.72
C VAL A 56 -2.10 8.78 5.03
N THR A 57 -2.81 9.59 4.25
CA THR A 57 -2.21 10.78 3.60
C THR A 57 -1.70 11.77 4.63
N ALA A 58 -2.45 12.03 5.70
CA ALA A 58 -2.03 12.93 6.78
C ALA A 58 -0.81 12.40 7.53
N VAL A 59 -0.78 11.11 7.87
CA VAL A 59 0.37 10.47 8.53
C VAL A 59 1.60 10.50 7.63
N LEU A 60 1.47 10.16 6.35
CA LEU A 60 2.56 10.25 5.39
C LEU A 60 3.09 11.69 5.25
N GLY A 61 2.18 12.65 5.07
CA GLY A 61 2.52 14.06 4.98
C GLY A 61 3.24 14.56 6.23
N LEU A 62 2.78 14.14 7.42
CA LEU A 62 3.41 14.46 8.69
C LEU A 62 4.81 13.83 8.80
N ILE A 63 4.99 12.57 8.39
CA ILE A 63 6.30 11.91 8.37
C ILE A 63 7.27 12.68 7.48
N ILE A 64 6.87 13.01 6.25
CA ILE A 64 7.73 13.74 5.30
C ILE A 64 8.05 15.14 5.83
N PHE A 65 7.03 15.87 6.30
CA PHE A 65 7.21 17.24 6.81
C PHE A 65 8.10 17.31 8.05
N ARG A 66 8.01 16.34 8.96
CA ARG A 66 8.85 16.30 10.16
C ARG A 66 10.28 15.80 9.91
N ASN A 67 10.55 15.21 8.75
CA ASN A 67 11.85 14.64 8.41
C ASN A 67 12.36 15.24 7.08
N PRO A 68 12.74 16.54 7.04
CA PRO A 68 13.14 17.23 5.80
C PRO A 68 14.41 16.66 5.15
N ASN A 69 15.18 15.85 5.87
CA ASN A 69 16.40 15.22 5.39
C ASN A 69 16.17 13.84 4.76
N LEU A 70 14.92 13.38 4.63
CA LEU A 70 14.65 12.11 3.96
C LEU A 70 15.13 12.15 2.51
N SER A 71 15.90 11.15 2.14
CA SER A 71 16.36 10.96 0.77
C SER A 71 15.21 10.45 -0.12
N GLU A 72 15.35 10.61 -1.43
CA GLU A 72 14.40 10.04 -2.41
C GLU A 72 14.22 8.53 -2.23
N LYS A 73 15.28 7.84 -1.80
CA LYS A 73 15.27 6.39 -1.52
C LYS A 73 14.40 6.02 -0.32
N GLU A 74 14.10 6.96 0.57
CA GLU A 74 13.25 6.77 1.75
C GLU A 74 11.82 7.29 1.51
N VAL A 75 11.66 8.34 0.71
CA VAL A 75 10.35 8.90 0.35
C VAL A 75 9.61 7.99 -0.63
N LEU A 76 10.29 7.46 -1.66
CA LEU A 76 9.65 6.62 -2.68
C LEU A 76 8.95 5.37 -2.07
N PRO A 77 9.59 4.57 -1.19
CA PRO A 77 8.92 3.43 -0.58
C PRO A 77 7.71 3.82 0.27
N LEU A 78 7.77 4.94 1.00
CA LEU A 78 6.64 5.44 1.78
C LEU A 78 5.45 5.80 0.89
N VAL A 79 5.71 6.47 -0.23
CA VAL A 79 4.67 6.82 -1.22
C VAL A 79 4.10 5.56 -1.87
N LEU A 80 4.95 4.57 -2.19
CA LEU A 80 4.49 3.28 -2.71
C LEU A 80 3.57 2.55 -1.71
N ILE A 81 3.96 2.48 -0.44
CA ILE A 81 3.14 1.87 0.60
C ILE A 81 1.80 2.58 0.74
N ALA A 82 1.80 3.92 0.82
CA ALA A 82 0.57 4.68 0.90
C ALA A 82 -0.31 4.46 -0.34
N SER A 83 0.29 4.46 -1.54
CA SER A 83 -0.43 4.22 -2.79
C SER A 83 -1.10 2.85 -2.82
N LEU A 84 -0.42 1.81 -2.31
CA LEU A 84 -0.95 0.45 -2.16
C LEU A 84 -2.10 0.37 -1.15
N LEU A 85 -2.04 1.16 -0.08
CA LEU A 85 -3.13 1.23 0.90
C LEU A 85 -4.37 1.94 0.35
N THR A 86 -4.19 2.97 -0.48
CA THR A 86 -5.28 3.88 -0.86
C THR A 86 -5.86 3.64 -2.25
N THR A 87 -5.16 2.91 -3.13
CA THR A 87 -5.52 2.81 -4.55
C THR A 87 -5.91 1.37 -4.91
N PRO A 88 -7.14 1.11 -5.37
CA PRO A 88 -7.54 -0.21 -5.85
C PRO A 88 -6.84 -0.50 -7.17
N TYR A 89 -5.78 -1.32 -7.13
CA TYR A 89 -5.11 -1.78 -8.34
C TYR A 89 -5.91 -2.92 -8.97
N ALA A 90 -5.94 -2.95 -10.30
CA ALA A 90 -6.60 -4.02 -11.03
C ALA A 90 -5.80 -5.34 -11.08
N TRP A 91 -4.56 -5.35 -10.56
CA TRP A 91 -3.62 -6.47 -10.67
C TRP A 91 -2.83 -6.69 -9.38
N VAL A 92 -2.57 -7.96 -9.04
CA VAL A 92 -1.91 -8.47 -7.83
C VAL A 92 -0.39 -8.15 -7.75
N TYR A 93 0.13 -7.28 -8.64
CA TYR A 93 1.54 -6.86 -8.63
C TYR A 93 1.95 -6.02 -7.41
N GLU A 94 1.00 -5.77 -6.51
CA GLU A 94 1.17 -5.07 -5.23
C GLU A 94 2.34 -5.64 -4.42
N HIS A 95 2.54 -6.97 -4.47
CA HIS A 95 3.64 -7.66 -3.79
C HIS A 95 5.01 -7.32 -4.39
N LEU A 96 5.09 -7.11 -5.71
CA LEU A 96 6.34 -6.69 -6.37
C LEU A 96 6.71 -5.26 -5.97
N LEU A 97 5.72 -4.38 -5.83
CA LEU A 97 5.95 -3.00 -5.41
C LEU A 97 6.44 -2.93 -3.96
N LEU A 98 6.00 -3.85 -3.09
CA LEU A 98 6.49 -3.97 -1.71
C LEU A 98 7.90 -4.56 -1.59
N LEU A 99 8.47 -5.08 -2.68
CA LEU A 99 9.85 -5.58 -2.68
C LEU A 99 10.85 -4.46 -2.37
N ILE A 100 10.63 -3.26 -2.91
CA ILE A 100 11.52 -2.11 -2.71
C ILE A 100 11.61 -1.71 -1.21
N PRO A 101 10.50 -1.36 -0.52
CA PRO A 101 10.56 -1.07 0.91
C PRO A 101 11.14 -2.24 1.71
N SER A 102 10.79 -3.49 1.35
CA SER A 102 11.26 -4.68 2.05
C SER A 102 12.79 -4.85 1.96
N ILE A 103 13.38 -4.65 0.78
CA ILE A 103 14.85 -4.74 0.60
C ILE A 103 15.55 -3.65 1.41
N LEU A 104 15.05 -2.42 1.40
CA LEU A 104 15.66 -1.32 2.15
C LEU A 104 15.65 -1.60 3.65
N ILE A 105 14.55 -2.12 4.19
CA ILE A 105 14.48 -2.61 5.57
C ILE A 105 15.54 -3.68 5.82
N PHE A 106 15.60 -4.70 4.97
CA PHE A 106 16.54 -5.81 5.11
C PHE A 106 17.99 -5.32 5.18
N LEU A 107 18.37 -4.40 4.28
CA LEU A 107 19.71 -3.81 4.25
C LEU A 107 20.01 -2.94 5.48
N ALA A 108 19.00 -2.31 6.08
CA ALA A 108 19.17 -1.49 7.26
C ALA A 108 19.18 -2.27 8.59
N ILE A 109 18.73 -3.53 8.59
CA ILE A 109 18.80 -4.41 9.76
C ILE A 109 20.25 -4.89 9.92
N LYS A 110 20.99 -4.21 10.80
CA LYS A 110 22.37 -4.59 11.14
C LYS A 110 22.44 -5.81 12.08
N GLN A 111 21.40 -6.04 12.88
CA GLN A 111 21.35 -7.13 13.86
C GLN A 111 20.62 -8.33 13.26
N ARG A 112 21.32 -9.46 13.15
CA ARG A 112 20.72 -10.73 12.73
C ARG A 112 20.09 -11.39 13.97
N GLY A 113 18.76 -11.51 13.98
CA GLY A 113 18.00 -11.99 15.13
C GLY A 113 16.50 -11.79 14.94
N LEU A 114 15.76 -11.45 16.01
CA LEU A 114 14.31 -11.28 15.98
C LEU A 114 13.83 -10.31 14.89
N ALA A 115 14.55 -9.20 14.65
CA ALA A 115 14.17 -8.23 13.61
C ALA A 115 14.24 -8.82 12.19
N SER A 116 15.26 -9.62 11.87
CA SER A 116 15.36 -10.32 10.58
C SER A 116 14.28 -11.40 10.44
N PHE A 117 13.94 -12.07 11.54
CA PHE A 117 12.85 -13.05 11.56
C PHE A 117 11.49 -12.38 11.35
N VAL A 118 11.20 -11.28 12.06
CA VAL A 118 9.98 -10.48 11.86
C VAL A 118 9.92 -9.95 10.43
N TRP A 119 11.03 -9.46 9.88
CA TRP A 119 11.09 -9.06 8.47
C TRP A 119 10.72 -10.22 7.54
N LEU A 120 11.28 -11.42 7.73
CA LEU A 120 10.98 -12.59 6.92
C LEU A 120 9.49 -12.98 7.03
N LEU A 121 8.91 -12.87 8.23
CA LEU A 121 7.47 -13.08 8.40
C LEU A 121 6.66 -12.04 7.62
N LEU A 122 7.01 -10.76 7.72
CA LEU A 122 6.24 -9.67 7.09
C LEU A 122 6.39 -9.60 5.57
N ALA A 123 7.60 -9.80 5.04
CA ALA A 123 7.90 -9.66 3.61
C ALA A 123 7.70 -10.94 2.82
N PHE A 124 7.60 -12.10 3.48
CA PHE A 124 7.48 -13.40 2.82
C PHE A 124 6.27 -14.18 3.33
N VAL A 125 6.24 -14.57 4.60
CA VAL A 125 5.20 -15.50 5.11
C VAL A 125 3.80 -14.89 5.08
N LEU A 126 3.67 -13.64 5.53
CA LEU A 126 2.39 -12.96 5.63
C LEU A 126 1.73 -12.72 4.26
N PRO A 127 2.43 -12.23 3.22
CA PRO A 127 1.92 -12.19 1.84
C PRO A 127 1.29 -13.51 1.37
N TRP A 128 2.00 -14.62 1.57
CA TRP A 128 1.51 -15.94 1.17
C TRP A 128 0.30 -16.38 1.99
N GLY A 129 0.30 -16.09 3.30
CA GLY A 129 -0.82 -16.37 4.18
C GLY A 129 -2.08 -15.57 3.81
N THR A 130 -1.93 -14.28 3.49
CA THR A 130 -3.06 -13.44 3.06
C THR A 130 -3.55 -13.81 1.67
N PHE A 131 -2.65 -14.23 0.77
CA PHE A 131 -3.02 -14.77 -0.55
C PHE A 131 -3.89 -16.03 -0.42
N TRP A 132 -3.46 -17.01 0.40
CA TRP A 132 -4.25 -18.22 0.63
C TRP A 132 -5.62 -17.89 1.26
N LEU A 133 -5.66 -16.96 2.21
CA LEU A 133 -6.91 -16.50 2.80
C LEU A 133 -7.83 -15.82 1.77
N ALA A 134 -7.26 -15.03 0.86
CA ALA A 134 -8.03 -14.37 -0.18
C ALA A 134 -8.65 -15.36 -1.17
N GLU A 135 -7.90 -16.39 -1.56
CA GLU A 135 -8.41 -17.49 -2.40
C GLU A 135 -9.61 -18.18 -1.72
N SER A 136 -9.53 -18.42 -0.41
CA SER A 136 -10.63 -19.04 0.34
C SER A 136 -11.88 -18.16 0.49
N ARG A 137 -11.74 -16.84 0.41
CA ARG A 137 -12.82 -15.86 0.65
C ARG A 137 -13.35 -15.20 -0.62
N SER A 138 -12.70 -15.43 -1.77
CA SER A 138 -12.95 -14.68 -3.01
C SER A 138 -12.86 -13.16 -2.79
N SER A 139 -12.02 -12.72 -1.86
CA SER A 139 -11.91 -11.33 -1.39
C SER A 139 -10.50 -11.08 -0.87
N ASP A 140 -9.81 -10.10 -1.43
CA ASP A 140 -8.41 -9.78 -1.11
C ASP A 140 -8.27 -8.76 0.03
N THR A 141 -9.37 -8.31 0.61
CA THR A 141 -9.44 -7.16 1.54
C THR A 141 -8.43 -7.20 2.69
N PHE A 142 -8.15 -8.37 3.26
CA PHE A 142 -7.20 -8.51 4.39
C PHE A 142 -5.73 -8.45 3.99
N THR A 143 -5.41 -8.58 2.70
CA THR A 143 -4.04 -8.41 2.20
C THR A 143 -3.56 -6.96 2.38
N VAL A 144 -4.46 -5.99 2.61
CA VAL A 144 -4.12 -4.61 3.03
C VAL A 144 -3.23 -4.54 4.29
N LEU A 145 -3.28 -5.57 5.13
CA LEU A 145 -2.47 -5.63 6.35
C LEU A 145 -0.97 -5.76 6.02
N VAL A 146 -0.63 -6.35 4.87
CA VAL A 146 0.76 -6.54 4.43
C VAL A 146 1.46 -5.19 4.21
N PRO A 147 1.01 -4.29 3.30
CA PRO A 147 1.63 -2.98 3.13
C PRO A 147 1.58 -2.15 4.41
N LEU A 148 0.52 -2.26 5.23
CA LEU A 148 0.41 -1.54 6.49
C LEU A 148 1.54 -1.94 7.47
N LEU A 149 1.74 -3.24 7.69
CA LEU A 149 2.77 -3.75 8.60
C LEU A 149 4.18 -3.49 8.07
N ILE A 150 4.40 -3.63 6.76
CA ILE A 150 5.68 -3.25 6.12
C ILE A 150 5.95 -1.76 6.32
N GLY A 151 4.95 -0.89 6.17
CA GLY A 151 5.10 0.55 6.39
C GLY A 151 5.43 0.92 7.83
N LEU A 152 4.77 0.29 8.80
CA LEU A 152 5.11 0.45 10.22
C LEU A 152 6.56 0.04 10.49
N PHE A 153 6.95 -1.13 9.97
CA PHE A 153 8.29 -1.65 10.15
C PHE A 153 9.36 -0.79 9.44
N PHE A 154 9.05 -0.26 8.25
CA PHE A 154 9.88 0.70 7.54
C PHE A 154 10.12 1.97 8.37
N TYR A 155 9.04 2.55 8.92
CA TYR A 155 9.14 3.73 9.76
C TYR A 155 10.07 3.50 10.96
N PHE A 156 9.91 2.40 11.69
CA PHE A 156 10.74 2.13 12.87
C PHE A 156 12.22 1.88 12.55
N PHE A 157 12.53 1.16 11.46
CA PHE A 157 13.90 0.73 11.17
C PHE A 157 14.69 1.64 10.25
N ILE A 158 14.02 2.48 9.47
CA ILE A 158 14.65 3.41 8.52
C ILE A 158 14.53 4.84 9.04
N ILE A 159 13.31 5.28 9.36
CA ILE A 159 13.03 6.70 9.61
C ILE A 159 13.27 7.09 11.07
N ALA A 160 12.77 6.29 12.02
CA ALA A 160 12.80 6.61 13.44
C ALA A 160 14.17 6.36 14.10
N LYS A 161 15.14 5.76 13.38
CA LYS A 161 16.49 5.58 13.92
C LYS A 161 17.11 6.96 14.13
N PRO A 162 17.56 7.31 15.35
CA PRO A 162 18.32 8.53 15.54
C PRO A 162 19.55 8.44 14.64
N ALA A 163 19.79 9.51 13.85
CA ALA A 163 21.02 9.67 13.10
C ALA A 163 22.15 9.39 14.08
N LYS A 164 22.88 8.27 13.88
CA LYS A 164 24.10 8.02 14.63
C LYS A 164 24.94 9.26 14.40
N GLN A 165 25.16 10.03 15.47
CA GLN A 165 26.13 11.11 15.48
C GLN A 165 27.39 10.53 14.85
N ALA A 166 27.77 11.10 13.71
CA ALA A 166 29.06 10.81 13.10
C ALA A 166 30.10 11.17 14.16
N GLN A 167 30.68 10.15 14.79
CA GLN A 167 31.91 10.23 15.55
C GLN A 167 33.06 9.99 14.59
#